data_AF-A0AAU8FXF2-F1
#
_entry.id   AF-A0AAU8FXF2-F1
#
_cell.length_a   1.000
_cell.length_b   1.000
_cell.length_c   1.000
_cell.angle_alpha   90.00
_cell.angle_beta   90.00
_cell.angle_gamma   90.00
#
_symmetry.space_group_name_H-M   'P 1'
#
loop_
_entity.id
_entity.type
_entity.pdbx_description
1 polymer ?
#
loop_
_entity_poly.entity_id
_entity_poly.type
_entity_poly.pdbx_seq_one_letter_code
_entity_poly.pdbx_strand_id
1 'polypeptide(L)'
;MSVTGDGLDESLGAQLWAAVDPAVPPSGTGCAECDAAGGWWVHLRRCATCGHVGCCDTSPAQHATAHFQQTGHRLMRSFEPGEDWYWDYETEQVLEGPHLAAPLSRPPEQGSPAPADRVPSDWTSLIHR
;
A
#
# COMPACT_ATOMS: atom_id res chain seq x y z
N MET A 1 9.46 -6.22 -15.71
CA MET A 1 10.93 -6.11 -15.64
C MET A 1 11.25 -5.89 -14.19
N SER A 2 11.47 -6.97 -13.44
CA SER A 2 11.92 -6.88 -12.06
C SER A 2 13.39 -6.46 -12.11
N VAL A 3 13.67 -5.24 -11.68
CA VAL A 3 15.04 -4.84 -11.39
C VAL A 3 15.44 -5.59 -10.13
N THR A 4 16.16 -6.71 -10.30
CA THR A 4 17.07 -7.18 -9.25
C THR A 4 17.99 -6.00 -8.92
N GLY A 5 18.20 -5.74 -7.64
CA GLY A 5 18.85 -4.53 -7.11
C GLY A 5 20.34 -4.36 -7.46
N ASP A 6 20.75 -4.59 -8.71
CA ASP A 6 22.11 -4.40 -9.23
C ASP A 6 22.43 -2.92 -9.58
N GLY A 7 21.65 -1.97 -9.08
CA GLY A 7 21.80 -0.55 -9.42
C GLY A 7 21.56 0.43 -8.27
N LEU A 8 21.22 -0.06 -7.08
CA LEU A 8 21.26 0.79 -5.89
C LEU A 8 22.64 0.59 -5.29
N ASP A 9 23.39 1.69 -5.13
CA ASP A 9 24.57 1.72 -4.27
C ASP A 9 24.25 0.93 -2.99
N GLU A 10 25.08 -0.04 -2.61
CA GLU A 10 24.83 -0.95 -1.49
C GLU A 10 24.49 -0.17 -0.21
N SER A 11 25.06 1.03 -0.08
CA SER A 11 24.79 1.98 1.00
C SER A 11 23.40 2.63 0.93
N LEU A 12 22.90 2.93 -0.27
CA LEU A 12 21.55 3.44 -0.51
C LEU A 12 20.49 2.36 -0.24
N GLY A 13 20.77 1.11 -0.61
CA GLY A 13 19.91 -0.03 -0.27
C GLY A 13 19.78 -0.22 1.24
N ALA A 14 20.89 -0.13 1.99
CA ALA A 14 20.88 -0.21 3.45
C ALA A 14 20.10 0.95 4.10
N GLN A 15 20.22 2.17 3.57
CA GLN A 15 19.48 3.34 4.06
C GLN A 15 17.98 3.27 3.76
N LEU A 16 17.61 2.74 2.59
CA LEU A 16 16.20 2.58 2.20
C LEU A 16 15.46 1.67 3.18
N TRP A 17 16.05 0.52 3.49
CA TRP A 17 15.41 -0.46 4.38
C TRP A 17 15.52 -0.13 5.86
N ALA A 18 16.40 0.81 6.25
CA ALA A 18 16.44 1.33 7.62
C ALA A 18 15.15 2.07 8.01
N ALA A 19 14.35 2.52 7.05
CA ALA A 19 13.05 3.16 7.28
C ALA A 19 11.89 2.17 7.47
N VAL A 20 12.11 0.86 7.28
CA VAL A 20 11.10 -0.18 7.49
C VAL A 20 11.12 -0.65 8.94
N ASP A 21 9.94 -0.75 9.56
CA ASP A 21 9.75 -1.41 10.85
C ASP A 21 8.94 -2.71 10.65
N PRO A 22 9.61 -3.88 10.59
CA PRO A 22 8.95 -5.16 10.37
C PRO A 22 7.99 -5.57 11.49
N ALA A 23 8.10 -4.99 12.69
CA ALA A 23 7.33 -5.41 13.86
C ALA A 23 5.96 -4.71 13.98
N VAL A 24 5.76 -3.58 13.29
CA VAL A 24 4.52 -2.80 13.41
C VAL A 24 3.40 -3.49 12.64
N PRO A 25 2.29 -3.89 13.29
CA PRO A 25 1.15 -4.53 12.61
C PRO A 25 0.40 -3.54 11.70
N PRO A 26 -0.46 -4.02 10.78
CA PRO A 26 -1.30 -3.12 10.00
C PRO A 26 -2.30 -2.39 10.89
N SER A 27 -2.62 -1.14 10.55
CA SER A 27 -3.59 -0.32 11.28
C SER A 27 -5.03 -0.84 11.21
N GLY A 28 -5.30 -1.79 10.31
CA GLY A 28 -6.60 -2.42 10.13
C GLY A 28 -6.62 -3.32 8.89
N THR A 29 -7.81 -3.79 8.53
CA THR A 29 -8.04 -4.62 7.33
C THR A 29 -8.45 -3.82 6.11
N GLY A 30 -8.76 -2.53 6.28
CA GLY A 30 -9.26 -1.61 5.25
C GLY A 30 -8.61 -0.23 5.34
N CYS A 31 -8.99 0.66 4.43
CA CYS A 31 -8.58 2.07 4.47
C CYS A 31 -9.50 2.83 5.42
N ALA A 32 -8.97 3.21 6.59
CA ALA A 32 -9.74 3.84 7.67
C ALA A 32 -10.38 5.16 7.23
N GLU A 33 -9.72 5.93 6.36
CA GLU A 33 -10.23 7.18 5.83
C GLU A 33 -11.38 6.96 4.86
N CYS A 34 -11.29 5.96 3.99
CA CYS A 34 -12.42 5.59 3.13
C CYS A 34 -13.60 5.11 3.98
N ASP A 35 -13.37 4.36 5.05
CA ASP A 35 -14.43 3.95 5.97
C ASP A 35 -15.10 5.14 6.67
N ALA A 36 -14.30 6.08 7.19
CA ALA A 36 -14.81 7.29 7.83
C ALA A 36 -15.62 8.17 6.86
N ALA A 37 -15.25 8.20 5.58
CA ALA A 37 -15.93 8.95 4.55
C ALA A 37 -17.11 8.20 3.90
N GLY A 38 -17.35 6.93 4.24
CA GLY A 38 -18.31 6.07 3.54
C GLY A 38 -17.93 5.78 2.08
N GLY A 39 -16.65 5.92 1.73
CA GLY A 39 -16.09 5.68 0.41
C GLY A 39 -15.73 4.21 0.16
N TRP A 40 -15.02 3.95 -0.93
CA TRP A 40 -14.56 2.61 -1.34
C TRP A 40 -13.15 2.70 -1.92
N TRP A 41 -12.53 1.55 -2.18
CA TRP A 41 -11.17 1.44 -2.73
C TRP A 41 -11.05 0.28 -3.71
N VAL A 42 -10.05 0.34 -4.59
CA VAL A 42 -9.67 -0.77 -5.46
C VAL A 42 -8.74 -1.70 -4.68
N HIS A 43 -7.50 -1.29 -4.45
CA HIS A 43 -6.51 -2.05 -3.68
C HIS A 43 -6.02 -1.27 -2.46
N LEU A 44 -5.43 -2.01 -1.52
CA LEU A 44 -4.84 -1.48 -0.31
C LEU A 44 -3.31 -1.59 -0.33
N ARG A 45 -2.69 -0.60 0.27
CA ARG A 45 -1.26 -0.54 0.54
C ARG A 45 -1.03 -0.31 2.03
N ARG A 46 0.01 -0.93 2.58
CA ARG A 46 0.42 -0.80 3.97
C ARG A 46 1.77 -0.11 4.06
N CYS A 47 1.84 0.95 4.87
CA CYS A 47 3.09 1.61 5.19
C CYS A 47 4.03 0.65 5.93
N ALA A 48 5.24 0.49 5.40
CA ALA A 48 6.26 -0.37 5.98
C ALA A 48 6.90 0.23 7.25
N THR A 49 6.74 1.52 7.48
CA THR A 49 7.31 2.24 8.64
C THR A 49 6.36 2.26 9.84
N CYS A 50 5.07 2.49 9.61
CA CYS A 50 4.09 2.70 10.70
C CYS A 50 2.84 1.82 10.63
N GLY A 51 2.75 0.92 9.65
CA GLY A 51 1.63 0.00 9.52
C GLY A 51 0.32 0.61 8.99
N HIS A 52 0.28 1.92 8.70
CA HIS A 52 -0.91 2.56 8.15
C HIS A 52 -1.39 1.90 6.85
N VAL A 53 -2.67 1.50 6.79
CA VAL A 53 -3.31 0.92 5.60
C VAL A 53 -4.13 1.99 4.89
N GLY A 54 -3.75 2.29 3.64
CA GLY A 54 -4.41 3.28 2.78
C GLY A 54 -4.77 2.70 1.42
N CYS A 55 -5.75 3.29 0.74
CA CYS A 55 -6.12 2.90 -0.62
C CYS A 55 -5.08 3.35 -1.65
N CYS A 56 -4.85 2.52 -2.68
CA CYS A 56 -3.83 2.76 -3.70
C CYS A 56 -4.13 3.99 -4.58
N ASP A 57 -3.16 4.38 -5.40
CA ASP A 57 -3.21 5.46 -6.39
C ASP A 57 -4.31 5.27 -7.45
N THR A 58 -4.62 4.03 -7.83
CA THR A 58 -5.77 3.74 -8.71
C THR A 58 -7.12 4.05 -8.03
N SER A 59 -7.19 3.96 -6.70
CA SER A 59 -8.44 4.19 -5.96
C SER A 59 -8.84 5.67 -5.96
N PRO A 60 -10.14 6.03 -5.93
CA PRO A 60 -10.57 7.42 -6.09
C PRO A 60 -9.91 8.40 -5.11
N ALA A 61 -9.72 7.99 -3.85
CA ALA A 61 -9.23 8.85 -2.77
C ALA A 61 -7.70 8.84 -2.54
N GLN A 62 -6.96 7.87 -3.08
CA GLN A 62 -5.49 7.81 -3.05
C GLN A 62 -4.84 8.01 -1.64
N HIS A 63 -5.43 7.46 -0.58
CA HIS A 63 -4.98 7.71 0.79
C HIS A 63 -3.55 7.21 1.09
N ALA A 64 -3.07 6.16 0.42
CA ALA A 64 -1.67 5.75 0.56
C ALA A 64 -0.70 6.84 0.06
N THR A 65 -1.04 7.50 -1.05
CA THR A 65 -0.25 8.62 -1.59
C THR A 65 -0.33 9.82 -0.65
N ALA A 66 -1.53 10.16 -0.15
CA ALA A 66 -1.69 11.24 0.82
C ALA A 66 -0.89 10.98 2.11
N HIS A 67 -0.86 9.73 2.60
CA HIS A 67 -0.06 9.34 3.75
C HIS A 67 1.42 9.59 3.52
N PHE A 68 1.97 9.16 2.37
CA PHE A 68 3.36 9.43 2.01
C PHE A 68 3.64 10.94 2.00
N GLN A 69 2.81 11.74 1.34
CA GLN A 69 3.01 13.20 1.24
C GLN A 69 3.01 13.89 2.62
N GLN A 70 2.25 13.37 3.59
CA GLN A 70 2.15 13.95 4.92
C GLN A 70 3.28 13.51 5.87
N THR A 71 3.82 12.30 5.68
CA THR A 71 4.73 11.67 6.65
C THR A 71 6.16 11.51 6.14
N GLY A 72 6.35 11.51 4.82
CA GLY A 72 7.59 11.09 4.17
C GLY A 72 7.81 9.57 4.16
N HIS A 73 6.86 8.75 4.62
CA HIS A 73 6.98 7.29 4.57
C HIS A 73 6.84 6.77 3.13
N ARG A 74 7.96 6.69 2.43
CA ARG A 74 8.00 6.36 0.99
C ARG A 74 7.71 4.91 0.64
N LEU A 75 7.95 3.97 1.56
CA LEU A 75 7.80 2.53 1.31
C LEU A 75 6.42 2.01 1.76
N MET A 76 5.64 1.56 0.77
CA MET A 76 4.36 0.91 0.98
C MET A 76 4.39 -0.51 0.44
N ARG A 77 4.14 -1.49 1.29
CA ARG A 77 3.93 -2.87 0.83
C ARG A 77 2.52 -3.02 0.26
N SER A 78 2.34 -3.84 -0.77
CA SER A 78 1.01 -4.33 -1.12
C SER A 78 0.35 -4.97 0.08
N PHE A 79 -0.94 -4.72 0.26
CA PHE A 79 -1.76 -5.36 1.28
C PHE A 79 -2.86 -6.24 0.65
N GLU A 80 -2.62 -6.71 -0.57
CA GLU A 80 -3.51 -7.60 -1.30
C GLU A 80 -3.12 -9.09 -1.08
N PRO A 81 -4.10 -10.03 -1.11
CA PRO A 81 -3.80 -11.44 -0.96
C PRO A 81 -2.85 -11.97 -2.03
N GLY A 82 -1.77 -12.64 -1.63
CA GLY A 82 -0.80 -13.24 -2.54
C GLY A 82 0.28 -12.29 -3.06
N GLU A 83 0.29 -11.04 -2.61
CA GLU A 83 1.28 -10.04 -3.01
C GLU A 83 2.26 -9.71 -1.86
N ASP A 84 3.53 -9.53 -2.19
CA ASP A 84 4.62 -9.27 -1.25
C ASP A 84 5.56 -8.12 -1.64
N TRP A 85 5.29 -7.46 -2.76
CA TRP A 85 6.08 -6.35 -3.28
C TRP A 85 5.85 -5.04 -2.51
N TYR A 86 6.83 -4.14 -2.64
CA TYR A 86 6.82 -2.77 -2.12
C TYR A 86 6.76 -1.77 -3.26
N TRP A 87 6.03 -0.68 -3.06
CA TRP A 87 6.07 0.52 -3.87
C TRP A 87 6.88 1.58 -3.14
N ASP A 88 7.85 2.14 -3.83
CA ASP A 88 8.60 3.30 -3.37
C ASP A 88 8.08 4.56 -4.08
N TYR A 89 7.44 5.45 -3.33
CA TYR A 89 6.86 6.67 -3.87
C TYR A 89 7.88 7.70 -4.39
N GLU A 90 9.12 7.68 -3.94
CA GLU A 90 10.12 8.65 -4.43
C GLU A 90 10.75 8.21 -5.74
N THR A 91 10.95 6.91 -5.95
CA THR A 91 11.58 6.37 -7.16
C THR A 91 10.58 5.84 -8.18
N GLU A 92 9.32 5.67 -7.77
CA GLU A 92 8.26 5.02 -8.55
C GLU A 92 8.64 3.60 -9.00
N GLN A 93 9.35 2.88 -8.12
CA GLN A 93 9.81 1.52 -8.39
C GLN A 93 9.10 0.48 -7.53
N VAL A 94 8.91 -0.70 -8.12
CA VAL A 94 8.52 -1.91 -7.40
C VAL A 94 9.77 -2.58 -6.86
N LEU A 95 9.76 -2.88 -5.57
CA LEU A 95 10.89 -3.46 -4.84
C LEU A 95 10.48 -4.75 -4.13
N GLU A 96 11.44 -5.62 -3.92
CA GLU A 96 11.34 -6.74 -2.98
C GLU A 96 11.93 -6.31 -1.63
N GLY A 97 11.34 -6.75 -0.53
CA GLY A 97 11.71 -6.30 0.81
C GLY A 97 11.40 -7.31 1.92
N PRO A 98 11.66 -6.95 3.18
CA PRO A 98 11.47 -7.87 4.31
C PRO A 98 10.01 -8.26 4.51
N HIS A 99 9.77 -9.33 5.26
CA HIS A 99 8.42 -9.66 5.72
C HIS A 99 7.99 -8.76 6.87
N LEU A 100 6.75 -8.26 6.82
CA LEU A 100 6.16 -7.46 7.90
C LEU A 100 5.37 -8.33 8.89
N ALA A 101 5.07 -7.79 10.06
CA ALA A 101 4.19 -8.43 11.04
C ALA A 101 2.82 -8.73 10.44
N ALA A 102 2.23 -9.87 10.82
CA ALA A 102 0.92 -10.29 10.35
C ALA A 102 -0.22 -9.37 10.86
N PRO A 103 -1.39 -9.34 10.19
CA PRO A 103 -1.68 -9.97 8.90
C PRO A 103 -0.90 -9.35 7.73
N LEU A 104 -0.63 -10.14 6.68
CA LEU A 104 0.13 -9.73 5.50
C LEU A 104 -0.75 -9.19 4.36
N SER A 105 -2.06 -9.35 4.45
CA SER A 105 -3.01 -8.86 3.46
C SER A 105 -4.35 -8.53 4.13
N ARG A 106 -5.20 -7.82 3.39
CA ARG A 106 -6.63 -7.75 3.69
C ARG A 106 -7.27 -9.15 3.66
N PRO A 107 -8.41 -9.35 4.35
CA PRO A 107 -9.22 -10.55 4.22
C PRO A 107 -9.58 -10.83 2.75
N PRO A 108 -9.39 -12.05 2.23
CA PRO A 108 -9.77 -12.40 0.87
C PRO A 108 -11.25 -12.16 0.57
N GLU A 109 -12.13 -12.38 1.55
CA GLU A 109 -13.58 -12.28 1.45
C GLU A 109 -14.05 -10.83 1.19
N GLN A 110 -13.22 -9.84 1.50
CA GLN A 110 -13.53 -8.42 1.29
C GLN A 110 -13.61 -8.05 -0.21
N GLY A 111 -12.91 -8.79 -1.07
CA GLY A 111 -12.83 -8.49 -2.51
C GLY A 111 -12.03 -7.22 -2.86
N SER A 112 -11.95 -6.95 -4.15
CA SER A 112 -11.40 -5.72 -4.75
C SER A 112 -12.22 -5.43 -6.02
N PRO A 113 -12.85 -4.25 -6.18
CA PRO A 113 -12.94 -3.16 -5.20
C PRO A 113 -13.73 -3.50 -3.94
N ALA A 114 -13.57 -2.70 -2.87
CA ALA A 114 -14.17 -2.93 -1.57
C ALA A 114 -14.52 -1.66 -0.77
N PRO A 115 -15.46 -1.78 0.19
CA PRO A 115 -16.33 -2.93 0.36
C PRO A 115 -17.47 -2.94 -0.68
N ALA A 116 -17.91 -4.15 -1.05
CA ALA A 116 -18.78 -4.37 -2.20
C ALA A 116 -20.11 -3.59 -2.17
N ASP A 117 -20.65 -3.33 -0.99
CA ASP A 117 -21.91 -2.59 -0.80
C ASP A 117 -21.79 -1.09 -1.11
N ARG A 118 -20.56 -0.54 -1.14
CA ARG A 118 -20.27 0.87 -1.43
C ARG A 118 -19.75 1.11 -2.86
N VAL A 119 -19.53 0.06 -3.64
CA VAL A 119 -18.94 0.16 -4.99
C VAL A 119 -20.06 0.48 -6.01
N PRO A 120 -19.98 1.62 -6.73
CA PRO A 120 -20.95 1.95 -7.78
C PRO A 120 -20.87 1.00 -8.97
N SER A 121 -21.95 0.84 -9.74
CA SER A 121 -21.95 -0.01 -10.93
C SER A 121 -21.01 0.48 -12.04
N ASP A 122 -20.73 1.77 -12.08
CA ASP A 122 -19.86 2.45 -13.05
C ASP A 122 -18.45 2.74 -12.50
N TRP A 123 -18.04 2.05 -11.42
CA TRP A 123 -16.81 2.33 -10.66
C TRP A 123 -15.53 2.44 -11.52
N THR A 124 -15.43 1.72 -12.63
CA THR A 124 -14.26 1.76 -13.54
C THR A 124 -14.05 3.12 -14.21
N SER A 125 -15.08 3.97 -14.24
CA SER A 125 -15.01 5.35 -14.71
C SER A 125 -14.61 6.34 -13.62
N LEU A 126 -14.54 5.89 -12.35
CA LEU A 126 -14.27 6.72 -11.17
C LEU A 126 -12.85 6.51 -10.61
N ILE A 127 -12.08 5.59 -11.20
CA ILE A 127 -10.70 5.25 -10.78
C ILE A 127 -9.65 6.00 -11.62
N HIS A 128 -8.46 6.16 -11.05
CA HIS A 128 -7.31 6.72 -11.75
C HIS A 128 -6.59 5.64 -12.57
N ARG A 129 -5.91 6.03 -13.65
CA ARG A 129 -5.20 5.12 -14.58
C ARG A 129 -3.78 5.56 -14.81
#